data_AF-A0AAF0HX01-F1
#
_entry.id   AF-A0AAF0HX01-F1
#
_cell.length_a   1.000
_cell.length_b   1.000
_cell.length_c   1.000
_cell.angle_alpha   90.00
_cell.angle_beta   90.00
_cell.angle_gamma   90.00
#
_symmetry.space_group_name_H-M   'P 1'
#
loop_
_entity.id
_entity.type
_entity.pdbx_description
1 polymer ?
#
loop_
_entity_poly.entity_id
_entity_poly.type
_entity_poly.pdbx_seq_one_letter_code
_entity_poly.pdbx_strand_id
1 'polypeptide(L)'
;MMVRPDQLLTGIAIVATLAASRGIASTARHSTVSARLRLIYRLVAILLGLRLIYGAWQSGLVAALLMLTAAWLPFATLRLAEELVRRHAPPIIKLAALSGSLALSFLPLTLGLVWTAPAVMALAAFQAGMLLCILFLLLRDRRGLALSERQAADMLALALALALPLVLTDFALLFPDLPVRGGTFAALILVLAASRLATGSGRPRMLVADMLIATGGGTIILLPMAMITATQAMTIAACATAMVALVILIERLHLRDDAAGSISRALAAMPADASRDGLLSAHPLLARGQLLHAGQLADFPAQTLAQLAQYRLLSARIGLSDPLLTQATRELLDRHAATHLLRLSVAPPLFLAISANGLADARIDGELEVAARLLETAT
;
A
#
# COMPACT_ATOMS: atom_id res chain seq x y z
N MET A 1 -20.26 -26.16 16.91
CA MET A 1 -18.86 -25.76 17.14
C MET A 1 -18.81 -24.24 17.08
N MET A 2 -18.82 -23.54 18.23
CA MET A 2 -18.83 -22.07 18.26
C MET A 2 -17.43 -21.55 17.88
N VAL A 3 -17.35 -20.73 16.82
CA VAL A 3 -16.10 -20.09 16.41
C VAL A 3 -15.74 -19.04 17.45
N ARG A 4 -14.49 -19.06 17.96
CA ARG A 4 -14.04 -18.05 18.91
C ARG A 4 -13.81 -16.71 18.19
N PRO A 5 -14.16 -15.56 18.80
CA PRO A 5 -14.11 -14.26 18.14
C PRO A 5 -12.70 -13.84 17.69
N ASP A 6 -11.66 -14.28 18.40
CA ASP A 6 -10.25 -14.11 18.02
C ASP A 6 -9.90 -14.84 16.70
N GLN A 7 -10.47 -16.02 16.47
CA GLN A 7 -10.33 -16.77 15.24
C GLN A 7 -11.04 -16.07 14.07
N LEU A 8 -12.22 -15.50 14.30
CA LEU A 8 -12.93 -14.69 13.29
C LEU A 8 -12.10 -13.48 12.89
N LEU A 9 -11.62 -12.70 13.87
CA LEU A 9 -10.77 -11.54 13.65
C LEU A 9 -9.51 -11.89 12.83
N THR A 10 -8.86 -13.00 13.18
CA THR A 10 -7.68 -13.48 12.46
C THR A 10 -8.04 -13.92 11.03
N GLY A 11 -9.19 -14.59 10.85
CA GLY A 11 -9.71 -14.97 9.54
C GLY A 11 -9.96 -13.77 8.62
N ILE A 12 -10.57 -12.70 9.14
CA ILE A 12 -10.78 -11.44 8.42
C ILE A 12 -9.44 -10.85 7.97
N ALA A 13 -8.45 -10.80 8.87
CA ALA A 13 -7.12 -10.29 8.56
C ALA A 13 -6.38 -11.14 7.49
N ILE A 14 -6.57 -12.47 7.48
CA ILE A 14 -6.05 -13.34 6.42
C ILE A 14 -6.70 -13.00 5.09
N VAL A 15 -8.03 -12.89 5.03
CA VAL A 15 -8.74 -12.55 3.80
C VAL A 15 -8.27 -11.20 3.27
N ALA A 16 -8.14 -10.19 4.13
CA ALA A 16 -7.62 -8.87 3.76
C ALA A 16 -6.20 -8.96 3.18
N THR A 17 -5.30 -9.68 3.86
CA THR A 17 -3.90 -9.85 3.43
C THR A 17 -3.81 -10.57 2.09
N LEU A 18 -4.62 -11.61 1.87
CA LEU A 18 -4.67 -12.35 0.61
C LEU A 18 -5.26 -11.52 -0.52
N ALA A 19 -6.32 -10.75 -0.26
CA ALA A 19 -6.91 -9.83 -1.23
C ALA A 19 -5.88 -8.79 -1.69
N ALA A 20 -5.17 -8.16 -0.75
CA ALA A 20 -4.10 -7.21 -1.07
C ALA A 20 -2.92 -7.86 -1.81
N SER A 21 -2.52 -9.07 -1.42
CA SER A 21 -1.47 -9.83 -2.10
C SER A 21 -1.82 -10.17 -3.56
N ARG A 22 -3.10 -10.48 -3.83
CA ARG A 22 -3.61 -10.66 -5.19
C ARG A 22 -3.61 -9.34 -5.96
N GLY A 23 -4.10 -8.25 -5.37
CA GLY A 23 -4.16 -6.93 -6.02
C GLY A 23 -2.81 -6.36 -6.46
N ILE A 24 -1.72 -6.76 -5.80
CA ILE A 24 -0.34 -6.34 -6.16
C ILE A 24 0.38 -7.38 -7.05
N ALA A 25 -0.20 -8.55 -7.30
CA ALA A 25 0.49 -9.65 -7.96
C ALA A 25 0.93 -9.36 -9.40
N SER A 26 0.13 -8.63 -10.17
CA SER A 26 0.48 -8.18 -11.54
C SER A 26 1.63 -7.18 -11.49
N THR A 27 1.50 -6.18 -10.63
CA THR A 27 2.47 -5.11 -10.44
C THR A 27 3.83 -5.60 -9.90
N ALA A 28 3.82 -6.63 -9.05
CA ALA A 28 5.03 -7.22 -8.48
C ALA A 28 5.98 -7.83 -9.52
N ARG A 29 5.52 -8.12 -10.75
CA ARG A 29 6.39 -8.62 -11.82
C ARG A 29 7.28 -7.54 -12.43
N HIS A 30 6.91 -6.28 -12.26
CA HIS A 30 7.53 -5.14 -12.95
C HIS A 30 8.16 -4.13 -11.97
N SER A 31 8.07 -4.37 -10.65
CA SER A 31 8.55 -3.47 -9.61
C SER A 31 9.17 -4.21 -8.43
N THR A 32 10.39 -3.84 -8.06
CA THR A 32 11.09 -4.39 -6.89
C THR A 32 10.34 -4.09 -5.59
N VAL A 33 9.84 -2.87 -5.42
CA VAL A 33 9.05 -2.45 -4.26
C VAL A 33 7.79 -3.31 -4.12
N SER A 34 7.04 -3.51 -5.21
CA SER A 34 5.83 -4.33 -5.19
C SER A 34 6.14 -5.81 -4.91
N ALA A 35 7.27 -6.33 -5.41
CA ALA A 35 7.72 -7.69 -5.09
C ALA A 35 8.06 -7.85 -3.60
N ARG A 36 8.76 -6.87 -3.00
CA ARG A 36 9.07 -6.87 -1.55
C ARG A 36 7.81 -6.75 -0.71
N LEU A 37 6.88 -5.89 -1.11
CA LEU A 37 5.60 -5.75 -0.42
C LEU A 37 4.78 -7.04 -0.47
N ARG A 38 4.75 -7.72 -1.62
CA ARG A 38 4.11 -9.03 -1.77
C ARG A 38 4.74 -10.09 -0.87
N LEU A 39 6.06 -10.06 -0.70
CA LEU A 39 6.76 -10.94 0.25
C LEU A 39 6.29 -10.69 1.68
N ILE A 40 6.19 -9.43 2.10
CA ILE A 40 5.67 -9.08 3.44
C ILE A 40 4.24 -9.59 3.62
N TYR A 41 3.35 -9.39 2.65
CA TYR A 41 1.99 -9.94 2.73
C TYR A 41 1.95 -11.46 2.83
N ARG A 42 2.83 -12.17 2.12
CA ARG A 42 2.93 -13.62 2.25
C ARG A 42 3.36 -14.03 3.65
N LEU A 43 4.37 -13.36 4.22
CA LEU A 43 4.83 -13.63 5.58
C LEU A 43 3.74 -13.33 6.62
N VAL A 44 3.02 -12.21 6.48
CA VAL A 44 1.88 -11.88 7.35
C VAL A 44 0.76 -12.92 7.22
N ALA A 45 0.40 -13.33 6.00
CA ALA A 45 -0.63 -14.36 5.78
C ALA A 45 -0.22 -15.71 6.38
N ILE A 46 1.05 -16.11 6.22
CA ILE A 46 1.60 -17.32 6.85
C ILE A 46 1.55 -17.20 8.37
N LEU A 47 1.97 -16.08 8.93
CA LEU A 47 1.95 -15.85 10.38
C LEU A 47 0.53 -15.96 10.95
N LEU A 48 -0.45 -15.31 10.32
CA LEU A 48 -1.85 -15.36 10.73
C LEU A 48 -2.47 -16.75 10.54
N GLY A 49 -2.12 -17.46 9.46
CA GLY A 49 -2.53 -18.84 9.23
C GLY A 49 -1.98 -19.80 10.29
N LEU A 50 -0.67 -19.69 10.59
CA LEU A 50 -0.04 -20.45 11.66
C LEU A 50 -0.65 -20.14 13.02
N ARG A 51 -1.05 -18.88 13.28
CA ARG A 51 -1.77 -18.50 14.51
C ARG A 51 -3.11 -19.24 14.63
N LEU A 52 -3.89 -19.34 13.55
CA LEU A 52 -5.15 -20.11 13.56
C LEU A 52 -4.90 -21.60 13.80
N ILE A 53 -3.93 -22.19 13.11
CA ILE A 53 -3.58 -23.61 13.25
C ILE A 53 -3.08 -23.89 14.68
N TYR A 54 -2.24 -23.02 15.23
CA TYR A 54 -1.75 -23.14 16.60
C TYR A 54 -2.88 -23.08 17.62
N GLY A 55 -3.86 -22.18 17.43
CA GLY A 55 -5.04 -22.10 18.28
C GLY A 55 -5.90 -23.36 18.28
N ALA A 56 -5.86 -24.16 17.21
CA ALA A 56 -6.60 -25.41 17.08
C ALA A 56 -5.81 -26.63 17.60
N TRP A 57 -4.51 -26.73 17.30
CA TRP A 57 -3.72 -27.95 17.52
C TRP A 57 -2.65 -27.82 18.60
N GLN A 58 -2.26 -26.61 19.00
CA GLN A 58 -1.25 -26.32 20.03
C GLN A 58 0.08 -27.07 19.88
N SER A 59 0.46 -27.43 18.65
CA SER A 59 1.67 -28.24 18.42
C SER A 59 2.95 -27.41 18.53
N GLY A 60 4.00 -28.02 19.11
CA GLY A 60 5.32 -27.38 19.25
C GLY A 60 5.94 -26.99 17.90
N LEU A 61 5.74 -27.81 16.86
CA LEU A 61 6.21 -27.53 15.51
C LEU A 61 5.56 -26.25 14.94
N VAL A 62 4.23 -26.11 15.07
CA VAL A 62 3.52 -24.92 14.57
C VAL A 62 3.96 -23.68 15.35
N ALA A 63 4.17 -23.81 16.66
CA ALA A 63 4.72 -22.73 17.47
C ALA A 63 6.13 -22.30 17.05
N ALA A 64 7.02 -23.25 16.74
CA ALA A 64 8.35 -22.96 16.21
C ALA A 64 8.27 -22.26 14.84
N LEU A 65 7.40 -22.71 13.94
CA LEU A 65 7.15 -22.07 12.65
C LEU A 65 6.56 -20.65 12.79
N LEU A 66 5.73 -20.42 13.80
CA LEU A 66 5.16 -19.11 14.09
C LEU A 66 6.25 -18.15 14.57
N MET A 67 7.10 -18.57 15.51
CA MET A 67 8.25 -17.78 15.96
C MET A 67 9.24 -17.49 14.82
N LEU A 68 9.55 -18.51 14.00
CA LEU A 68 10.35 -18.37 12.78
C LEU A 68 9.76 -17.29 11.88
N THR A 69 8.50 -17.41 11.49
CA THR A 69 7.85 -16.44 10.58
C THR A 69 7.85 -15.03 11.17
N ALA A 70 7.59 -14.91 12.48
CA ALA A 70 7.61 -13.65 13.21
C ALA A 70 9.01 -13.00 13.25
N ALA A 71 10.07 -13.80 13.35
CA ALA A 71 11.45 -13.31 13.38
C ALA A 71 11.90 -12.75 12.02
N TRP A 72 11.40 -13.27 10.90
CA TRP A 72 11.79 -12.80 9.56
C TRP A 72 11.05 -11.53 9.09
N LEU A 73 9.94 -11.18 9.73
CA LEU A 73 9.12 -10.00 9.38
C LEU A 73 9.87 -8.67 9.45
N PRO A 74 10.63 -8.36 10.52
CA PRO A 74 11.42 -7.13 10.59
C PRO A 74 12.47 -7.03 9.48
N PHE A 75 13.13 -8.14 9.12
CA PHE A 75 14.11 -8.14 8.04
C PHE A 75 13.46 -7.87 6.66
N ALA A 76 12.31 -8.50 6.37
CA ALA A 76 11.56 -8.24 5.15
C ALA A 76 11.10 -6.78 5.07
N THR A 77 10.66 -6.22 6.20
CA THR A 77 10.22 -4.82 6.33
C THR A 77 11.39 -3.84 6.13
N LEU A 78 12.57 -4.14 6.68
CA LEU A 78 13.79 -3.36 6.45
C LEU A 78 14.14 -3.30 4.97
N ARG A 79 14.10 -4.44 4.27
CA ARG A 79 14.38 -4.49 2.82
C ARG A 79 13.36 -3.69 2.01
N LEU A 80 12.08 -3.66 2.40
CA LEU A 80 11.10 -2.77 1.77
C LEU A 80 11.43 -1.30 2.00
N ALA A 81 11.82 -0.92 3.22
CA ALA A 81 12.17 0.46 3.55
C ALA A 81 13.39 0.96 2.75
N GLU A 82 14.40 0.12 2.56
CA GLU A 82 15.57 0.45 1.72
C GLU A 82 15.18 0.78 0.27
N GLU A 83 14.31 -0.05 -0.33
CA GLU A 83 13.85 0.14 -1.71
C GLU A 83 13.01 1.42 -1.84
N LEU A 84 12.17 1.72 -0.85
CA LEU A 84 11.34 2.93 -0.85
C LEU A 84 12.16 4.21 -0.74
N VAL A 85 13.23 4.19 0.06
CA VAL A 85 14.09 5.36 0.29
C VAL A 85 15.24 5.43 -0.74
N ARG A 86 15.40 4.40 -1.59
CA ARG A 86 16.53 4.23 -2.51
C ARG A 86 17.90 4.36 -1.83
N ARG A 87 17.96 4.04 -0.53
CA ARG A 87 19.18 4.12 0.27
C ARG A 87 19.33 2.84 1.07
N HIS A 88 20.58 2.40 1.16
CA HIS A 88 20.92 1.24 1.94
C HIS A 88 20.97 1.60 3.42
N ALA A 89 20.36 0.77 4.26
CA ALA A 89 20.53 0.89 5.70
C ALA A 89 22.01 0.66 6.08
N PRO A 90 22.49 1.30 7.17
CA PRO A 90 23.81 1.01 7.72
C PRO A 90 24.04 -0.51 7.87
N PRO A 91 25.25 -1.01 7.57
CA PRO A 91 25.52 -2.45 7.60
C PRO A 91 25.24 -3.07 8.97
N ILE A 92 25.44 -2.30 10.05
CA ILE A 92 25.13 -2.71 11.43
C ILE A 92 23.64 -3.06 11.58
N ILE A 93 22.74 -2.25 11.03
CA ILE A 93 21.29 -2.49 11.13
C ILE A 93 20.90 -3.73 10.32
N LYS A 94 21.50 -3.94 9.14
CA LYS A 94 21.24 -5.13 8.33
C LYS A 94 21.74 -6.40 9.00
N LEU A 95 22.94 -6.35 9.57
CA LEU A 95 23.53 -7.46 10.31
C LEU A 95 22.69 -7.78 11.54
N ALA A 96 22.27 -6.78 12.31
CA ALA A 96 21.38 -6.97 13.45
C ALA A 96 20.03 -7.59 13.04
N ALA A 97 19.43 -7.13 11.94
CA ALA A 97 18.19 -7.69 11.42
C ALA A 97 18.36 -9.16 10.99
N LEU A 98 19.43 -9.47 10.26
CA LEU A 98 19.71 -10.82 9.75
C LEU A 98 20.09 -11.77 10.89
N SER A 99 21.02 -11.37 11.76
CA SER A 99 21.50 -12.19 12.87
C SER A 99 20.38 -12.44 13.89
N GLY A 100 19.57 -11.43 14.21
CA GLY A 100 18.41 -11.59 15.08
C GLY A 100 17.35 -12.50 14.48
N SER A 101 17.07 -12.36 13.18
CA SER A 101 16.15 -13.28 12.46
C SER A 101 16.65 -14.72 12.53
N LEU A 102 17.94 -14.95 12.22
CA LEU A 102 18.54 -16.28 12.26
C LEU A 102 18.57 -16.84 13.68
N ALA A 103 19.09 -16.11 14.66
CA ALA A 103 19.20 -16.58 16.05
C ALA A 103 17.83 -16.99 16.60
N LEU A 104 16.80 -16.14 16.45
CA LEU A 104 15.45 -16.42 16.91
C LEU A 104 14.73 -17.51 16.09
N SER A 105 15.23 -17.83 14.90
CA SER A 105 14.78 -18.98 14.10
C SER A 105 15.40 -20.30 14.60
N PHE A 106 16.69 -20.27 14.96
CA PHE A 106 17.41 -21.46 15.40
C PHE A 106 17.01 -21.89 16.80
N LEU A 107 16.84 -20.96 17.75
CA LEU A 107 16.51 -21.25 19.15
C LEU A 107 15.32 -22.23 19.32
N PRO A 108 14.15 -22.00 18.68
CA PRO A 108 13.01 -22.90 18.76
C PRO A 108 13.27 -24.28 18.15
N LEU A 109 14.05 -24.34 17.07
CA LEU A 109 14.30 -25.56 16.29
C LEU A 109 15.36 -26.46 16.90
N THR A 110 16.42 -25.89 17.49
CA THR A 110 17.56 -26.66 18.00
C THR A 110 17.47 -26.95 19.49
N LEU A 111 17.01 -25.98 20.29
CA LEU A 111 16.95 -26.09 21.74
C LEU A 111 15.55 -26.42 22.25
N GLY A 112 14.55 -26.49 21.36
CA GLY A 112 13.15 -26.67 21.75
C GLY A 112 12.60 -25.52 22.60
N LEU A 113 13.29 -24.36 22.61
CA LEU A 113 12.91 -23.17 23.38
C LEU A 113 11.78 -22.43 22.69
N VAL A 114 10.61 -23.07 22.67
CA VAL A 114 9.40 -22.56 22.05
C VAL A 114 8.56 -21.88 23.12
N TRP A 115 8.20 -20.61 22.92
CA TRP A 115 7.37 -19.81 23.83
C TRP A 115 7.84 -19.74 25.30
N THR A 116 9.12 -19.99 25.58
CA THR A 116 9.69 -19.73 26.92
C THR A 116 9.72 -18.23 27.18
N ALA A 117 9.49 -17.80 28.43
CA ALA A 117 9.52 -16.39 28.80
C ALA A 117 10.73 -15.60 28.23
N PRO A 118 11.99 -16.07 28.34
CA PRO A 118 13.12 -15.36 27.76
C PRO A 118 13.08 -15.31 26.23
N ALA A 119 12.64 -16.36 25.54
CA ALA A 119 12.56 -16.37 24.08
C ALA A 119 11.49 -15.41 23.57
N VAL A 120 10.36 -15.31 24.28
CA VAL A 120 9.27 -14.38 23.96
C VAL A 120 9.70 -12.93 24.19
N MET A 121 10.36 -12.65 25.30
CA MET A 121 10.92 -11.31 25.58
C MET A 121 11.99 -10.91 24.55
N ALA A 122 12.87 -11.84 24.17
CA ALA A 122 13.88 -11.61 23.15
C ALA A 122 13.25 -11.31 21.78
N LEU A 123 12.23 -12.07 21.38
CA LEU A 123 11.50 -11.81 20.12
C LEU A 123 10.78 -10.46 20.15
N ALA A 124 10.13 -10.11 21.25
CA ALA A 124 9.45 -8.83 21.41
C ALA A 124 10.44 -7.66 21.34
N ALA A 125 11.56 -7.73 22.07
CA ALA A 125 12.60 -6.71 22.06
C ALA A 125 13.23 -6.56 20.67
N PHE A 126 13.51 -7.68 19.99
CA PHE A 126 14.04 -7.67 18.63
C PHE A 126 13.07 -7.01 17.65
N GLN A 127 11.80 -7.39 17.65
CA GLN A 127 10.79 -6.80 16.76
C GLN A 127 10.61 -5.31 17.02
N ALA A 128 10.48 -4.90 18.29
CA ALA A 128 10.31 -3.50 18.66
C ALA A 128 11.54 -2.66 18.28
N GLY A 129 12.73 -3.12 18.62
CA GLY A 129 13.98 -2.44 18.29
C GLY A 129 14.16 -2.30 16.78
N MET A 130 13.92 -3.36 16.02
CA MET A 130 14.03 -3.30 14.56
C MET A 130 12.99 -2.39 13.91
N LEU A 131 11.74 -2.43 14.38
CA LEU A 131 10.69 -1.53 13.89
C LEU A 131 11.04 -0.06 14.18
N LEU A 132 11.57 0.24 15.36
CA LEU A 132 12.06 1.59 15.71
C LEU A 132 13.23 2.02 14.81
N CYS A 133 14.19 1.13 14.53
CA CYS A 133 15.29 1.42 13.61
C CYS A 133 14.78 1.69 12.18
N ILE A 134 13.83 0.90 11.68
CA ILE A 134 13.23 1.09 10.36
C ILE A 134 12.45 2.41 10.31
N LEU A 135 11.67 2.70 11.35
CA LEU A 135 10.95 3.97 11.47
C LEU A 135 11.92 5.16 11.45
N PHE A 136 12.99 5.11 12.24
CA PHE A 136 14.02 6.15 12.25
C PHE A 136 14.67 6.34 10.87
N LEU A 137 14.98 5.25 10.17
CA LEU A 137 15.53 5.29 8.81
C LEU A 137 14.56 6.00 7.83
N LEU A 138 13.28 5.64 7.86
CA LEU A 138 12.25 6.27 7.02
C LEU A 138 12.07 7.77 7.33
N LEU A 139 12.19 8.16 8.61
CA LEU A 139 12.04 9.55 9.04
C LEU A 139 13.27 10.41 8.67
N ARG A 140 14.47 9.84 8.73
CA ARG A 140 15.74 10.56 8.53
C ARG A 140 16.05 10.81 7.06
N ASP A 141 15.88 9.80 6.22
CA ASP A 141 16.44 9.79 4.87
C ASP A 141 15.48 10.36 3.80
N ARG A 142 14.77 11.43 4.15
CA ARG A 142 13.72 12.06 3.30
C ARG A 142 14.25 13.07 2.29
N ARG A 143 15.49 13.54 2.46
CA ARG A 143 16.07 14.63 1.65
C ARG A 143 16.48 14.10 0.28
N GLY A 144 15.87 14.64 -0.78
CA GLY A 144 16.17 14.29 -2.18
C GLY A 144 15.25 13.25 -2.80
N LEU A 145 14.18 12.82 -2.12
CA LEU A 145 13.14 11.96 -2.69
C LEU A 145 12.11 12.80 -3.47
N ALA A 146 11.58 12.22 -4.55
CA ALA A 146 10.44 12.81 -5.23
C ALA A 146 9.21 12.85 -4.30
N LEU A 147 8.25 13.75 -4.57
CA LEU A 147 7.08 13.94 -3.70
C LEU A 147 6.29 12.65 -3.49
N SER A 148 6.11 11.85 -4.54
CA SER A 148 5.41 10.57 -4.51
C SER A 148 6.14 9.51 -3.66
N GLU A 149 7.46 9.46 -3.73
CA GLU A 149 8.30 8.55 -2.95
C GLU A 149 8.31 8.93 -1.48
N ARG A 150 8.40 10.23 -1.19
CA ARG A 150 8.30 10.75 0.18
C ARG A 150 6.95 10.41 0.79
N GLN A 151 5.86 10.59 0.05
CA GLN A 151 4.52 10.19 0.50
C GLN A 151 4.44 8.68 0.78
N ALA A 152 5.07 7.86 -0.06
CA ALA A 152 5.11 6.42 0.17
C ALA A 152 5.88 6.04 1.44
N ALA A 153 7.05 6.64 1.65
CA ALA A 153 7.84 6.48 2.86
C ALA A 153 7.10 6.98 4.11
N ASP A 154 6.42 8.12 4.02
CA ASP A 154 5.64 8.71 5.12
C ASP A 154 4.44 7.83 5.49
N MET A 155 3.77 7.23 4.51
CA MET A 155 2.67 6.31 4.74
C MET A 155 3.15 5.01 5.39
N LEU A 156 4.28 4.44 4.94
CA LEU A 156 4.86 3.27 5.59
C LEU A 156 5.31 3.60 7.01
N ALA A 157 5.97 4.74 7.22
CA ALA A 157 6.38 5.20 8.54
C ALA A 157 5.18 5.34 9.50
N LEU A 158 4.10 5.96 9.04
CA LEU A 158 2.86 6.07 9.80
C LEU A 158 2.27 4.69 10.12
N ALA A 159 2.21 3.79 9.15
CA ALA A 159 1.71 2.44 9.36
C ALA A 159 2.55 1.67 10.39
N LEU A 160 3.87 1.78 10.35
CA LEU A 160 4.77 1.14 11.32
C LEU A 160 4.64 1.75 12.72
N ALA A 161 4.52 3.08 12.81
CA ALA A 161 4.33 3.77 14.08
C ALA A 161 3.02 3.34 14.78
N LEU A 162 1.95 3.15 14.00
CA LEU A 162 0.65 2.69 14.51
C LEU A 162 0.64 1.18 14.79
N ALA A 163 1.35 0.39 13.98
CA ALA A 163 1.46 -1.06 14.15
C ALA A 163 2.31 -1.45 15.37
N LEU A 164 3.35 -0.69 15.71
CA LEU A 164 4.29 -1.00 16.79
C LEU A 164 3.61 -1.30 18.14
N PRO A 165 2.77 -0.41 18.72
CA PRO A 165 2.10 -0.72 19.98
C PRO A 165 1.16 -1.92 19.87
N LEU A 166 0.50 -2.09 18.72
CA LEU A 166 -0.43 -3.19 18.49
C LEU A 166 0.28 -4.55 18.40
N VAL A 167 1.44 -4.63 17.75
CA VAL A 167 2.25 -5.85 17.73
C VAL A 167 2.73 -6.20 19.14
N LEU A 168 3.11 -5.21 19.96
CA LEU A 168 3.54 -5.48 21.34
C LEU A 168 2.44 -6.14 22.20
N THR A 169 1.17 -5.83 21.94
CA THR A 169 0.06 -6.49 22.65
C THR A 169 -0.12 -7.97 22.30
N ASP A 170 0.51 -8.48 21.23
CA ASP A 170 0.48 -9.92 20.94
C ASP A 170 1.28 -10.75 21.95
N PHE A 171 2.21 -10.15 22.69
CA PHE A 171 3.02 -10.83 23.68
C PHE A 171 2.28 -10.93 25.02
N ALA A 172 1.68 -12.09 25.30
CA ALA A 172 0.87 -12.34 26.50
C ALA A 172 1.56 -12.02 27.82
N LEU A 173 2.89 -12.19 27.87
CA LEU A 173 3.70 -11.87 29.05
C LEU A 173 3.74 -10.37 29.37
N LEU A 174 3.63 -9.52 28.35
CA LEU A 174 3.62 -8.06 28.53
C LEU A 174 2.21 -7.53 28.83
N PHE A 175 1.19 -8.20 28.29
CA PHE A 175 -0.20 -7.78 28.39
C PHE A 175 -1.13 -9.00 28.58
N PRO A 176 -1.22 -9.56 29.80
CA PRO A 176 -1.98 -10.77 30.06
C PRO A 176 -3.50 -10.56 29.98
N ASP A 177 -3.99 -9.38 30.37
CA ASP A 177 -5.42 -9.12 30.57
C ASP A 177 -6.14 -8.53 29.36
N LEU A 178 -5.46 -8.43 28.20
CA LEU A 178 -6.08 -7.86 27.00
C LEU A 178 -7.06 -8.85 26.37
N PRO A 179 -8.35 -8.47 26.19
CA PRO A 179 -9.35 -9.36 25.63
C PRO A 179 -9.15 -9.59 24.13
N VAL A 180 -8.50 -8.64 23.46
CA VAL A 180 -8.19 -8.70 22.03
C VAL A 180 -6.73 -8.32 21.84
N ARG A 181 -5.98 -9.17 21.13
CA ARG A 181 -4.59 -8.92 20.78
C ARG A 181 -4.49 -8.10 19.51
N GLY A 182 -3.62 -7.09 19.51
CA GLY A 182 -3.53 -6.05 18.49
C GLY A 182 -2.82 -6.45 17.19
N GLY A 183 -2.09 -7.56 17.13
CA GLY A 183 -1.28 -7.86 15.93
C GLY A 183 -2.09 -8.11 14.67
N THR A 184 -3.34 -8.58 14.78
CA THR A 184 -4.27 -8.65 13.65
C THR A 184 -4.60 -7.26 13.11
N PHE A 185 -4.80 -6.27 13.98
CA PHE A 185 -4.98 -4.88 13.60
C PHE A 185 -3.71 -4.26 13.01
N ALA A 186 -2.53 -4.58 13.57
CA ALA A 186 -1.26 -4.15 12.99
C ALA A 186 -1.11 -4.64 11.54
N ALA A 187 -1.46 -5.90 11.27
CA ALA A 187 -1.49 -6.46 9.92
C ALA A 187 -2.50 -5.73 9.02
N LEU A 188 -3.72 -5.46 9.50
CA LEU A 188 -4.74 -4.72 8.75
C LEU A 188 -4.30 -3.29 8.41
N ILE A 189 -3.69 -2.57 9.35
CA ILE A 189 -3.16 -1.22 9.13
C ILE A 189 -2.09 -1.27 8.03
N LEU A 190 -1.17 -2.23 8.11
CA LEU A 190 -0.12 -2.39 7.11
C LEU A 190 -0.72 -2.68 5.72
N VAL A 191 -1.73 -3.56 5.65
CA VAL A 191 -2.45 -3.90 4.41
C VAL A 191 -3.22 -2.70 3.84
N LEU A 192 -3.88 -1.91 4.68
CA LEU A 192 -4.58 -0.69 4.27
C LEU A 192 -3.59 0.36 3.75
N ALA A 193 -2.48 0.58 4.45
CA ALA A 193 -1.44 1.50 4.02
C ALA A 193 -0.87 1.08 2.67
N ALA A 194 -0.45 -0.17 2.57
CA ALA A 194 0.20 -0.67 1.37
C ALA A 194 -0.76 -0.82 0.16
N SER A 195 -2.06 -1.05 0.37
CA SER A 195 -3.05 -0.95 -0.71
C SER A 195 -3.21 0.49 -1.22
N ARG A 196 -3.10 1.53 -0.37
CA ARG A 196 -3.07 2.93 -0.83
C ARG A 196 -1.83 3.26 -1.64
N LEU A 197 -0.68 2.72 -1.23
CA LEU A 197 0.56 2.83 -2.00
C LEU A 197 0.38 2.21 -3.39
N ALA A 198 -0.22 1.03 -3.46
CA ALA A 198 -0.47 0.35 -4.71
C ALA A 198 -1.39 1.15 -5.64
N THR A 199 -2.39 1.85 -5.11
CA THR A 199 -3.32 2.69 -5.87
C THR A 199 -2.83 4.13 -6.12
N GLY A 200 -1.54 4.42 -5.92
CA GLY A 200 -0.98 5.76 -6.14
C GLY A 200 -1.50 6.86 -5.21
N SER A 201 -2.35 6.50 -4.23
CA SER A 201 -3.02 7.42 -3.30
C SER A 201 -2.23 7.57 -1.99
N GLY A 202 -0.92 7.74 -2.10
CA GLY A 202 0.08 7.64 -1.01
C GLY A 202 0.00 8.70 0.11
N ARG A 203 -1.13 9.41 0.28
CA ARG A 203 -1.27 10.47 1.29
C ARG A 203 -1.49 9.86 2.69
N PRO A 204 -0.61 10.09 3.69
CA PRO A 204 -0.73 9.50 5.02
C PRO A 204 -2.05 9.83 5.74
N ARG A 205 -2.59 11.04 5.54
CA ARG A 205 -3.89 11.47 6.09
C ARG A 205 -5.05 10.54 5.70
N MET A 206 -4.96 9.89 4.54
CA MET A 206 -6.01 9.00 4.04
C MET A 206 -5.98 7.64 4.76
N LEU A 207 -4.82 7.21 5.26
CA LEU A 207 -4.73 6.04 6.14
C LEU A 207 -5.41 6.33 7.49
N VAL A 208 -5.20 7.53 8.04
CA VAL A 208 -5.88 7.96 9.27
C VAL A 208 -7.39 7.99 9.05
N ALA A 209 -7.86 8.51 7.91
CA ALA A 209 -9.27 8.49 7.56
C ALA A 209 -9.84 7.07 7.48
N ASP A 210 -9.14 6.12 6.83
CA ASP A 210 -9.56 4.71 6.79
C ASP A 210 -9.69 4.13 8.20
N MET A 211 -8.74 4.43 9.07
CA MET A 211 -8.74 3.94 10.44
C MET A 211 -9.90 4.53 11.23
N LEU A 212 -10.18 5.83 11.11
CA LEU A 212 -11.32 6.48 11.75
C LEU A 212 -12.66 5.93 11.26
N ILE A 213 -12.79 5.64 9.97
CA ILE A 213 -13.99 5.02 9.41
C ILE A 213 -14.14 3.59 9.95
N ALA A 214 -13.06 2.80 9.95
CA ALA A 214 -13.09 1.44 10.46
C ALA A 214 -13.43 1.38 11.95
N THR A 215 -12.77 2.20 12.77
CA THR A 215 -13.05 2.24 14.22
C THR A 215 -14.42 2.83 14.50
N GLY A 216 -14.83 3.89 13.80
CA GLY A 216 -16.16 4.47 13.87
C GLY A 216 -17.25 3.43 13.58
N GLY A 217 -17.13 2.69 12.48
CA GLY A 217 -18.04 1.61 12.12
C GLY A 217 -18.09 0.51 13.19
N GLY A 218 -16.95 0.14 13.78
CA GLY A 218 -16.91 -0.81 14.89
C GLY A 218 -17.60 -0.32 16.16
N THR A 219 -17.44 0.96 16.50
CA THR A 219 -18.08 1.58 17.68
C THR A 219 -19.59 1.75 17.53
N ILE A 220 -20.10 2.02 16.32
CA ILE A 220 -21.55 2.18 16.07
C ILE A 220 -22.30 0.88 16.41
N ILE A 221 -21.70 -0.28 16.16
CA ILE A 221 -22.29 -1.60 16.50
C ILE A 221 -22.50 -1.77 18.01
N LEU A 222 -21.82 -0.99 18.85
CA LEU A 222 -21.98 -1.05 20.31
C LEU A 222 -23.20 -0.28 20.83
N LEU A 223 -23.74 0.67 20.08
CA LEU A 223 -24.89 1.50 20.49
C LEU A 223 -26.12 0.68 20.95
N PRO A 224 -26.53 -0.42 20.29
CA PRO A 224 -27.68 -1.21 20.74
C PRO A 224 -27.39 -2.21 21.87
N MET A 225 -26.16 -2.32 22.39
CA MET A 225 -25.73 -3.47 23.20
C MET A 225 -25.78 -3.25 24.73
N ALA A 226 -26.94 -2.91 25.27
CA ALA A 226 -27.12 -2.63 26.70
C ALA A 226 -26.94 -3.83 27.65
N MET A 227 -26.92 -5.07 27.13
CA MET A 227 -27.01 -6.30 27.93
C MET A 227 -25.80 -7.22 27.85
N ILE A 228 -24.68 -6.78 27.25
CA ILE A 228 -23.48 -7.63 27.11
C ILE A 228 -22.35 -7.17 28.03
N THR A 229 -21.44 -8.08 28.34
CA THR A 229 -20.24 -7.75 29.13
C THR A 229 -19.29 -6.85 28.34
N ALA A 230 -18.48 -6.03 29.02
CA ALA A 230 -17.50 -5.16 28.39
C ALA A 230 -16.52 -5.94 27.47
N THR A 231 -16.10 -7.13 27.90
CA THR A 231 -15.25 -8.03 27.12
C THR A 231 -15.91 -8.49 25.81
N GLN A 232 -17.19 -8.85 25.86
CA GLN A 232 -17.96 -9.21 24.67
C GLN A 232 -18.17 -7.99 23.75
N ALA A 233 -18.46 -6.82 24.32
CA ALA A 233 -18.56 -5.59 23.55
C ALA A 233 -17.25 -5.29 22.80
N MET A 234 -16.11 -5.34 23.50
CA MET A 234 -14.79 -5.10 22.88
C MET A 234 -14.47 -6.08 21.76
N THR A 235 -14.77 -7.37 21.94
CA THR A 235 -14.52 -8.39 20.90
C THR A 235 -15.43 -8.22 19.68
N ILE A 236 -16.70 -7.87 19.87
CA ILE A 236 -17.64 -7.57 18.79
C ILE A 236 -17.20 -6.32 18.02
N ALA A 237 -16.88 -5.22 18.72
CA ALA A 237 -16.39 -3.99 18.09
C ALA A 237 -15.06 -4.21 17.35
N ALA A 238 -14.18 -5.06 17.89
CA ALA A 238 -12.93 -5.43 17.23
C ALA A 238 -13.19 -6.17 15.90
N CYS A 239 -14.07 -7.18 15.91
CA CYS A 239 -14.45 -7.90 14.69
C CYS A 239 -15.12 -6.98 13.67
N ALA A 240 -16.02 -6.10 14.13
CA ALA A 240 -16.69 -5.11 13.30
C ALA A 240 -15.71 -4.13 12.65
N THR A 241 -14.77 -3.59 13.44
CA THR A 241 -13.70 -2.70 12.94
C THR A 241 -12.89 -3.40 11.85
N ALA A 242 -12.52 -4.67 12.05
CA ALA A 242 -11.79 -5.44 11.06
C ALA A 242 -12.62 -5.73 9.80
N MET A 243 -13.92 -5.99 9.94
CA MET A 243 -14.83 -6.17 8.82
C MET A 243 -14.94 -4.89 7.97
N VAL A 244 -15.12 -3.73 8.60
CA VAL A 244 -15.17 -2.45 7.89
C VAL A 244 -13.85 -2.17 7.17
N ALA A 245 -12.71 -2.43 7.82
CA ALA A 245 -11.39 -2.33 7.18
C ALA A 245 -11.26 -3.25 5.96
N LEU A 246 -11.79 -4.48 6.04
CA LEU A 246 -11.82 -5.42 4.91
C LEU A 246 -12.72 -4.89 3.78
N VAL A 247 -13.90 -4.34 4.08
CA VAL A 247 -14.81 -3.78 3.08
C VAL A 247 -14.15 -2.61 2.35
N ILE A 248 -13.52 -1.67 3.09
CA ILE A 248 -12.76 -0.54 2.50
C ILE A 248 -11.67 -1.07 1.56
N LEU A 249 -10.97 -2.13 1.95
CA LEU A 249 -9.95 -2.74 1.12
C LEU A 249 -10.53 -3.37 -0.15
N ILE A 250 -11.63 -4.13 -0.04
CA ILE A 250 -12.29 -4.76 -1.19
C ILE A 250 -12.79 -3.71 -2.17
N GLU A 251 -13.49 -2.68 -1.69
CA GLU A 251 -13.98 -1.57 -2.52
C GLU A 251 -12.83 -0.89 -3.24
N ARG A 252 -11.72 -0.62 -2.55
CA ARG A 252 -10.52 -0.03 -3.15
C ARG A 252 -9.91 -0.91 -4.24
N LEU A 253 -9.85 -2.22 -4.01
CA LEU A 253 -9.33 -3.17 -5.01
C LEU A 253 -10.26 -3.27 -6.21
N HIS A 254 -11.57 -3.24 -6.00
CA HIS A 254 -12.56 -3.24 -7.08
C HIS A 254 -12.45 -1.97 -7.94
N LEU A 255 -12.44 -0.79 -7.32
CA LEU A 255 -12.25 0.49 -8.00
C LEU A 255 -10.90 0.57 -8.75
N ARG A 256 -9.88 -0.16 -8.28
CA ARG A 256 -8.59 -0.27 -8.96
C ARG A 256 -8.71 -1.17 -10.18
N ASP A 257 -9.35 -2.33 -10.07
CA ASP A 257 -9.53 -3.26 -11.18
C ASP A 257 -10.37 -2.62 -12.29
N ASP A 258 -11.41 -1.86 -11.93
CA ASP A 258 -12.20 -1.05 -12.89
C ASP A 258 -11.34 0.00 -13.59
N ALA A 259 -10.44 0.66 -12.85
CA ALA A 259 -9.49 1.64 -13.41
C ALA A 259 -8.30 1.00 -14.15
N ALA A 260 -8.06 -0.30 -13.97
CA ALA A 260 -7.03 -1.08 -14.67
C ALA A 260 -7.61 -1.81 -15.89
N GLY A 261 -8.90 -1.62 -16.19
CA GLY A 261 -9.51 -2.01 -17.45
C GLY A 261 -8.75 -1.46 -18.65
N SER A 262 -8.86 -2.15 -19.78
CA SER A 262 -8.21 -1.69 -21.01
C SER A 262 -8.93 -0.45 -21.52
N ILE A 263 -8.22 0.67 -21.62
CA ILE A 263 -8.75 1.96 -22.06
C ILE A 263 -9.30 1.81 -23.49
N SER A 264 -8.57 1.11 -24.35
CA SER A 264 -8.98 0.84 -25.73
C SER A 264 -10.29 0.04 -25.81
N ARG A 265 -10.51 -0.91 -24.89
CA ARG A 265 -11.79 -1.65 -24.82
C ARG A 265 -12.94 -0.76 -24.36
N ALA A 266 -12.71 0.10 -23.37
CA ALA A 266 -13.71 1.04 -22.89
C ALA A 266 -14.09 2.07 -23.96
N LEU A 267 -13.10 2.59 -24.70
CA LEU A 267 -13.31 3.50 -25.83
C LEU A 267 -13.98 2.80 -27.02
N ALA A 268 -13.64 1.53 -27.30
CA ALA A 268 -14.28 0.77 -28.38
C ALA A 268 -15.76 0.45 -28.14
N ALA A 269 -16.21 0.48 -26.88
CA ALA A 269 -17.61 0.29 -26.51
C ALA A 269 -18.44 1.57 -26.67
N MET A 270 -17.81 2.73 -26.91
CA MET A 270 -18.49 4.00 -27.09
C MET A 270 -19.11 4.13 -28.49
N PRO A 271 -20.22 4.87 -28.63
CA PRO A 271 -20.75 5.27 -29.94
C PRO A 271 -19.72 6.03 -30.78
N ALA A 272 -19.78 5.88 -32.10
CA ALA A 272 -18.84 6.51 -33.03
C ALA A 272 -18.90 8.05 -33.03
N ASP A 273 -20.01 8.62 -32.58
CA ASP A 273 -20.31 10.04 -32.43
C ASP A 273 -20.12 10.55 -30.99
N ALA A 274 -19.45 9.77 -30.13
CA ALA A 274 -19.19 10.18 -28.76
C ALA A 274 -18.39 11.50 -28.71
N SER A 275 -18.93 12.48 -27.99
CA SER A 275 -18.26 13.74 -27.72
C SER A 275 -16.97 13.53 -26.93
N ARG A 276 -16.06 14.51 -26.95
CA ARG A 276 -14.84 14.49 -26.14
C ARG A 276 -15.13 14.18 -24.66
N ASP A 277 -16.16 14.79 -24.07
CA ASP A 277 -16.54 14.54 -22.68
C ASP A 277 -17.06 13.12 -22.46
N GLY A 278 -17.75 12.55 -23.46
CA GLY A 278 -18.13 11.14 -23.48
C GLY A 278 -16.92 10.20 -23.51
N LEU A 279 -15.90 10.52 -24.32
CA LEU A 279 -14.65 9.75 -24.37
C LEU A 279 -13.82 9.89 -23.10
N LEU A 280 -13.79 11.08 -22.49
CA LEU A 280 -13.12 11.31 -21.21
C LEU A 280 -13.82 10.55 -20.08
N SER A 281 -15.14 10.43 -20.11
CA SER A 281 -15.91 9.66 -19.11
C SER A 281 -15.92 8.15 -19.36
N ALA A 282 -15.54 7.69 -20.56
CA ALA A 282 -15.55 6.28 -20.93
C ALA A 282 -14.64 5.39 -20.06
N HIS A 283 -13.57 5.95 -19.49
CA HIS A 283 -12.66 5.19 -18.64
C HIS A 283 -12.27 5.96 -17.36
N PRO A 284 -12.22 5.31 -16.18
CA PRO A 284 -11.91 5.99 -14.91
C PRO A 284 -10.58 6.75 -14.90
N LEU A 285 -9.56 6.28 -15.63
CA LEU A 285 -8.28 7.00 -15.74
C LEU A 285 -8.38 8.31 -16.53
N LEU A 286 -9.21 8.35 -17.58
CA LEU A 286 -9.44 9.55 -18.36
C LEU A 286 -10.35 10.52 -17.58
N ALA A 287 -11.38 9.98 -16.93
CA ALA A 287 -12.37 10.75 -16.17
C ALA A 287 -11.76 11.43 -14.93
N ARG A 288 -10.73 10.82 -14.34
CA ARG A 288 -9.98 11.39 -13.20
C ARG A 288 -8.82 12.30 -13.63
N GLY A 289 -8.56 12.43 -14.92
CA GLY A 289 -7.51 13.29 -15.44
C GLY A 289 -7.78 14.76 -15.10
N GLN A 290 -6.73 15.49 -14.74
CA GLN A 290 -6.83 16.92 -14.50
C GLN A 290 -6.60 17.67 -15.81
N LEU A 291 -7.60 18.43 -16.25
CA LEU A 291 -7.47 19.35 -17.38
C LEU A 291 -6.58 20.54 -17.00
N LEU A 292 -5.45 20.67 -17.69
CA LEU A 292 -4.50 21.76 -17.54
C LEU A 292 -4.84 22.87 -18.53
N HIS A 293 -5.54 23.89 -18.05
CA HIS A 293 -5.86 25.09 -18.82
C HIS A 293 -4.68 26.07 -18.86
N ALA A 294 -4.74 27.04 -19.78
CA ALA A 294 -3.70 28.06 -19.99
C ALA A 294 -3.26 28.76 -18.69
N GLY A 295 -4.18 29.02 -17.75
CA GLY A 295 -3.85 29.65 -16.45
C GLY A 295 -2.98 28.78 -15.54
N GLN A 296 -3.09 27.44 -15.61
CA GLN A 296 -2.23 26.52 -14.83
C GLN A 296 -0.87 26.29 -15.49
N LEU A 297 -0.74 26.67 -16.76
CA LEU A 297 0.48 26.56 -17.56
C LEU A 297 1.23 27.90 -17.65
N ALA A 298 0.70 28.98 -17.08
CA ALA A 298 1.20 30.34 -17.26
C ALA A 298 2.65 30.56 -16.80
N ASP A 299 3.13 29.75 -15.85
CA ASP A 299 4.51 29.81 -15.36
C ASP A 299 5.55 29.27 -16.36
N PHE A 300 5.11 28.53 -17.39
CA PHE A 300 5.99 27.93 -18.38
C PHE A 300 6.14 28.84 -19.60
N PRO A 301 7.35 28.93 -20.20
CA PRO A 301 7.56 29.71 -21.41
C PRO A 301 6.65 29.22 -22.54
N ALA A 302 5.99 30.15 -23.23
CA ALA A 302 5.04 29.82 -24.31
C ALA A 302 5.68 28.97 -25.41
N GLN A 303 6.97 29.20 -25.73
CA GLN A 303 7.70 28.39 -26.70
C GLN A 303 7.89 26.93 -26.22
N THR A 304 8.23 26.73 -24.94
CA THR A 304 8.36 25.39 -24.34
C THR A 304 7.03 24.65 -24.37
N LEU A 305 5.92 25.34 -24.02
CA LEU A 305 4.58 24.75 -24.10
C LEU A 305 4.18 24.38 -25.53
N ALA A 306 4.48 25.23 -26.51
CA ALA A 306 4.22 24.95 -27.91
C ALA A 306 5.02 23.73 -28.41
N GLN A 307 6.27 23.58 -27.97
CA GLN A 307 7.10 22.42 -28.28
C GLN A 307 6.60 21.14 -27.59
N LEU A 308 6.23 21.22 -26.32
CA LEU A 308 5.61 20.09 -25.60
C LEU A 308 4.29 19.67 -26.26
N ALA A 309 3.51 20.64 -26.74
CA ALA A 309 2.27 20.40 -27.47
C ALA A 309 2.48 19.75 -28.85
N GLN A 310 3.71 19.52 -29.30
CA GLN A 310 3.95 18.68 -30.50
C GLN A 310 3.85 17.19 -30.17
N TYR A 311 4.08 16.82 -28.91
CA TYR A 311 4.01 15.44 -28.45
C TYR A 311 2.59 15.10 -27.96
N ARG A 312 2.03 14.00 -28.46
CA ARG A 312 0.70 13.52 -28.05
C ARG A 312 0.67 13.00 -26.62
N LEU A 313 1.75 12.32 -26.24
CA LEU A 313 1.94 11.72 -24.94
C LEU A 313 3.32 12.11 -24.43
N LEU A 314 3.35 12.68 -23.23
CA LEU A 314 4.57 13.01 -22.51
C LEU A 314 4.61 12.17 -21.23
N SER A 315 5.73 11.53 -20.96
CA SER A 315 5.98 10.79 -19.72
C SER A 315 7.45 10.92 -19.33
N ALA A 316 7.77 10.65 -18.07
CA ALA A 316 9.15 10.64 -17.61
C ALA A 316 10.02 9.53 -18.28
N ARG A 317 9.39 8.57 -18.96
CA ARG A 317 10.06 7.46 -19.67
C ARG A 317 10.29 7.73 -21.15
N ILE A 318 9.41 8.52 -21.76
CA ILE A 318 9.55 8.94 -23.15
C ILE A 318 10.68 9.96 -23.15
N GLY A 319 11.89 9.48 -23.48
CA GLY A 319 13.07 10.34 -23.59
C GLY A 319 12.87 11.35 -24.71
N LEU A 320 12.77 12.63 -24.34
CA LEU A 320 12.78 13.72 -25.31
C LEU A 320 14.25 14.00 -25.67
N SER A 321 14.51 14.29 -26.94
CA SER A 321 15.88 14.58 -27.42
C SER A 321 16.45 15.86 -26.79
N ASP A 322 15.57 16.78 -26.36
CA ASP A 322 15.96 18.03 -25.71
C ASP A 322 15.94 17.89 -24.17
N PRO A 323 17.08 18.15 -23.48
CA PRO A 323 17.15 18.13 -22.02
C PRO A 323 16.25 19.17 -21.34
N LEU A 324 16.01 20.33 -21.95
CA LEU A 324 15.14 21.37 -21.39
C LEU A 324 13.68 20.94 -21.41
N LEU A 325 13.21 20.34 -22.51
CA LEU A 325 11.86 19.77 -22.61
C LEU A 325 11.67 18.60 -21.65
N THR A 326 12.71 17.78 -21.47
CA THR A 326 12.69 16.69 -20.51
C THR A 326 12.52 17.21 -19.08
N GLN A 327 13.24 18.28 -18.72
CA GLN A 327 13.13 18.92 -17.42
C GLN A 327 11.75 19.55 -17.21
N ALA A 328 11.25 20.31 -18.19
CA ALA A 328 9.92 20.93 -18.13
C ALA A 328 8.80 19.88 -17.99
N THR A 329 8.92 18.76 -18.71
CA THR A 329 8.00 17.63 -18.60
C THR A 329 8.00 17.05 -17.19
N ARG A 330 9.19 16.78 -16.61
CA ARG A 330 9.28 16.28 -15.24
C ARG A 330 8.69 17.25 -14.24
N GLU A 331 8.97 18.55 -14.38
CA GLU A 331 8.43 19.57 -13.49
C GLU A 331 6.89 19.64 -13.56
N LEU A 332 6.30 19.62 -14.76
CA LEU A 332 4.84 19.58 -14.93
C LEU A 332 4.23 18.32 -14.31
N LEU A 333 4.83 17.16 -14.55
CA LEU A 333 4.39 15.88 -13.99
C LEU A 333 4.46 15.90 -12.46
N ASP A 334 5.57 16.35 -11.88
CA ASP A 334 5.76 16.43 -10.43
C ASP A 334 4.79 17.43 -9.79
N ARG A 335 4.59 18.61 -10.41
CA ARG A 335 3.70 19.66 -9.92
C ARG A 335 2.25 19.20 -9.84
N HIS A 336 1.80 18.42 -10.82
CA HIS A 336 0.44 17.89 -10.88
C HIS A 336 0.29 16.46 -10.32
N ALA A 337 1.35 15.90 -9.72
CA ALA A 337 1.40 14.51 -9.27
C ALA A 337 0.92 13.51 -10.35
N ALA A 338 1.22 13.83 -11.60
CA ALA A 338 0.85 13.07 -12.78
C ALA A 338 2.00 12.19 -13.25
N THR A 339 1.67 11.14 -14.00
CA THR A 339 2.64 10.24 -14.64
C THR A 339 2.75 10.48 -16.14
N HIS A 340 1.65 10.96 -16.74
CA HIS A 340 1.50 11.21 -18.16
C HIS A 340 0.80 12.54 -18.37
N LEU A 341 1.19 13.26 -19.42
CA LEU A 341 0.40 14.35 -19.99
C LEU A 341 -0.07 13.90 -21.37
N LEU A 342 -1.37 13.97 -21.61
CA LEU A 342 -1.96 13.76 -22.92
C LEU A 342 -2.34 15.09 -23.52
N ARG A 343 -1.96 15.30 -24.78
CA ARG A 343 -2.39 16.47 -25.52
C ARG A 343 -3.84 16.31 -25.94
N LEU A 344 -4.66 17.33 -25.67
CA LEU A 344 -6.03 17.43 -26.16
C LEU A 344 -6.18 18.48 -27.28
N SER A 345 -5.34 19.52 -27.27
CA SER A 345 -5.32 20.57 -28.28
C SER A 345 -3.91 21.13 -28.42
N VAL A 346 -3.53 21.51 -29.65
CA VAL A 346 -2.23 22.12 -29.98
C VAL A 346 -2.28 23.63 -29.76
N ALA A 347 -3.37 24.29 -30.17
CA ALA A 347 -3.54 25.74 -30.11
C ALA A 347 -5.01 26.10 -29.83
N PRO A 348 -5.37 26.54 -28.61
CA PRO A 348 -4.50 26.72 -27.45
C PRO A 348 -3.99 25.37 -26.90
N PRO A 349 -2.78 25.31 -26.30
CA PRO A 349 -2.25 24.10 -25.72
C PRO A 349 -3.12 23.67 -24.53
N LEU A 350 -3.70 22.48 -24.63
CA LEU A 350 -4.52 21.87 -23.59
C LEU A 350 -3.98 20.47 -23.32
N PHE A 351 -3.67 20.20 -22.06
CA PHE A 351 -3.19 18.89 -21.63
C PHE A 351 -4.14 18.27 -20.61
N LEU A 352 -4.25 16.95 -20.64
CA LEU A 352 -4.86 16.15 -19.61
C LEU A 352 -3.75 15.47 -18.81
N ALA A 353 -3.58 15.90 -17.57
CA ALA A 353 -2.63 15.30 -16.65
C ALA A 353 -3.25 14.04 -16.02
N ILE A 354 -2.64 12.88 -16.29
CA ILE A 354 -3.10 11.58 -15.80
C ILE A 354 -2.10 10.99 -14.83
N SER A 355 -2.61 10.60 -13.67
CA SER A 355 -1.91 9.76 -12.71
C SER A 355 -2.33 8.30 -12.96
N ALA A 356 -1.66 7.64 -13.90
CA ALA A 356 -1.69 6.20 -13.97
C ALA A 356 -0.90 5.70 -12.75
N ASN A 357 -1.50 4.84 -11.91
CA ASN A 357 -0.88 4.33 -10.69
C ASN A 357 0.60 4.03 -10.91
N GLY A 358 1.44 4.43 -9.94
CA GLY A 358 2.89 4.73 -10.05
C GLY A 358 3.85 3.65 -10.58
N LEU A 359 3.33 2.63 -11.25
CA LEU A 359 4.05 1.59 -11.96
C LEU A 359 3.48 1.53 -13.39
N ALA A 360 3.76 2.61 -14.13
CA ALA A 360 3.49 2.75 -15.56
C ALA A 360 3.92 1.47 -16.30
N ASP A 361 2.95 0.76 -16.86
CA ASP A 361 3.18 -0.39 -17.72
C ASP A 361 3.37 0.15 -19.15
N ALA A 362 4.30 -0.39 -19.93
CA ALA A 362 4.48 0.00 -21.34
C ALA A 362 3.19 -0.20 -22.16
N ARG A 363 2.31 -1.10 -21.69
CA ARG A 363 0.97 -1.28 -22.20
C ARG A 363 0.08 -0.05 -22.02
N ILE A 364 0.19 0.64 -20.88
CA ILE A 364 -0.61 1.85 -20.60
C ILE A 364 -0.20 2.97 -21.55
N ASP A 365 1.08 3.13 -21.84
CA ASP A 365 1.58 4.15 -22.77
C ASP A 365 0.94 3.97 -24.16
N GLY A 366 0.87 2.74 -24.67
CA GLY A 366 0.22 2.44 -25.95
C GLY A 366 -1.30 2.66 -25.93
N GLU A 367 -1.99 2.27 -24.84
CA GLU A 367 -3.42 2.51 -24.69
C GLU A 367 -3.74 4.01 -24.56
N LEU A 368 -2.89 4.78 -23.88
CA LEU A 368 -2.99 6.23 -23.76
C LEU A 368 -2.70 6.94 -25.08
N GLU A 369 -1.76 6.44 -25.89
CA GLU A 369 -1.52 6.99 -27.22
C GLU A 369 -2.73 6.81 -28.15
N VAL A 370 -3.38 5.65 -28.09
CA VAL A 370 -4.64 5.41 -28.82
C VAL A 370 -5.74 6.35 -28.33
N ALA A 371 -5.87 6.52 -27.00
CA ALA A 371 -6.83 7.45 -26.43
C ALA A 371 -6.58 8.90 -26.87
N ALA A 372 -5.32 9.37 -26.88
CA ALA A 372 -4.97 10.70 -27.38
C ALA A 372 -5.41 10.90 -28.84
N ARG A 373 -5.17 9.92 -29.71
CA ARG A 373 -5.57 10.00 -31.12
C ARG A 373 -7.08 10.17 -31.28
N LEU A 374 -7.86 9.43 -30.50
CA LEU A 374 -9.34 9.50 -30.55
C LEU A 374 -9.87 10.81 -29.96
N LEU A 375 -9.29 11.30 -28.87
CA LEU A 375 -9.67 12.56 -28.24
C LEU A 375 -9.33 13.79 -29.09
N GLU A 376 -8.29 13.71 -29.91
CA GLU A 376 -7.94 14.74 -30.91
C GLU A 376 -8.97 14.82 -32.04
N THR A 377 -9.56 13.69 -32.44
CA THR A 377 -10.55 13.63 -33.52
C THR A 377 -11.98 13.97 -33.09
N ALA A 378 -12.29 13.86 -31.80
CA ALA A 378 -13.64 14.07 -31.26
C ALA A 378 -13.94 15.54 -30.88
N THR A 379 -13.42 16.50 -31.67
CA THR A 379 -13.58 17.95 -31.44
C THR A 379 -14.99 18.45 -31.61
#